data_AF-A0A5C4N810-F1
#
_entry.id   AF-A0A5C4N810-F1
#
_cell.length_a   1.000
_cell.length_b   1.000
_cell.length_c   1.000
_cell.angle_alpha   90.00
_cell.angle_beta   90.00
_cell.angle_gamma   90.00
#
_symmetry.space_group_name_H-M   'P 1'
#
loop_
_entity.id
_entity.type
_entity.pdbx_description
1 polymer ?
#
loop_
_entity_poly.entity_id
_entity_poly.type
_entity_poly.pdbx_seq_one_letter_code
_entity_poly.pdbx_strand_id
1 'polypeptide(L)' 'MGPISFVGTRGLGICLIETGDGLILMNTGMPGSGPMIEEPIRALGHDPAEIEILLAGHAHVDHVGGHA' A
#
# COMPACT_ATOMS: atom_id res chain seq x y z
N MET A 1 -7.61 14.16 -11.14
CA MET A 1 -7.11 12.98 -10.42
C MET A 1 -6.59 13.46 -9.07
N GLY A 2 -6.94 12.80 -7.97
CA GLY A 2 -6.53 13.17 -6.61
C GLY A 2 -5.34 12.35 -6.12
N PRO A 3 -4.85 12.59 -4.89
CA PRO A 3 -3.61 11.99 -4.38
C PRO A 3 -3.76 10.53 -3.90
N ILE A 4 -4.89 9.88 -4.19
CA ILE A 4 -5.22 8.55 -3.65
C ILE A 4 -5.37 7.57 -4.80
N SER A 5 -4.53 6.54 -4.80
CA SER A 5 -4.51 5.48 -5.80
C SER A 5 -4.79 4.12 -5.18
N PHE A 6 -5.57 3.29 -5.87
CA PHE A 6 -5.78 1.90 -5.47
C PHE A 6 -4.61 1.04 -5.93
N VAL A 7 -3.98 0.33 -5.00
CA VAL A 7 -2.83 -0.56 -5.24
C VAL A 7 -3.04 -1.95 -4.62
N GLY A 8 -4.30 -2.24 -4.27
CA GLY A 8 -4.70 -3.48 -3.59
C GLY A 8 -4.96 -4.65 -4.51
N THR A 9 -5.43 -5.72 -3.91
CA THR A 9 -5.83 -6.93 -4.64
C THR A 9 -7.30 -6.82 -5.06
N ARG A 10 -7.79 -7.82 -5.80
CA ARG A 10 -9.24 -7.92 -6.11
C ARG A 10 -10.13 -8.00 -4.86
N GLY A 11 -9.61 -8.51 -3.73
CA GLY A 11 -10.40 -8.77 -2.52
C GLY A 11 -10.02 -7.92 -1.30
N LEU A 12 -8.88 -7.24 -1.32
CA LEU A 12 -8.34 -6.50 -0.18
C LEU A 12 -7.95 -5.08 -0.61
N GLY A 13 -8.62 -4.11 0.00
CA GLY A 13 -8.41 -2.69 -0.29
C GLY A 13 -7.11 -2.18 0.31
N ILE A 14 -6.25 -1.68 -0.57
CA ILE A 14 -4.95 -1.08 -0.24
C ILE A 14 -4.82 0.18 -1.07
N CYS A 15 -4.51 1.29 -0.41
CA CYS A 15 -4.40 2.59 -1.05
C CYS A 15 -3.02 3.19 -0.84
N LEU A 16 -2.46 3.76 -1.91
CA LEU A 16 -1.31 4.64 -1.85
C LEU A 16 -1.80 6.09 -1.77
N ILE A 17 -1.24 6.87 -0.86
CA ILE A 17 -1.57 8.28 -0.66
C ILE A 17 -0.31 9.11 -0.86
N GLU A 18 -0.36 10.04 -1.81
CA GLU A 18 0.70 10.97 -2.14
C GLU A 18 0.58 12.25 -1.28
N THR A 19 1.64 12.61 -0.56
CA THR A 19 1.61 13.76 0.37
C THR A 19 2.48 14.95 -0.06
N GLY A 20 3.39 14.74 -1.02
CA GLY A 20 4.43 15.70 -1.41
C GLY A 20 5.74 15.57 -0.62
N ASP A 21 5.68 15.08 0.63
CA ASP A 21 6.85 14.84 1.48
C ASP A 21 7.21 13.34 1.60
N GLY A 22 6.44 12.47 0.93
CA GLY A 22 6.59 11.02 0.97
C GLY A 22 5.27 10.31 0.66
N LEU A 23 5.30 8.98 0.74
CA LEU A 23 4.13 8.13 0.48
C LEU A 23 3.58 7.53 1.78
N ILE A 24 2.27 7.38 1.83
CA ILE A 24 1.57 6.61 2.87
C ILE A 24 0.90 5.42 2.20
N LEU A 25 1.09 4.22 2.75
CA LEU A 25 0.40 3.01 2.32
C LEU A 25 -0.61 2.58 3.38
N MET A 26 -1.88 2.44 3.00
CA MET A 26 -2.95 1.95 3.86
C MET A 26 -3.20 0.46 3.61
N ASN A 27 -2.99 -0.37 4.63
CA ASN A 27 -2.99 -1.84 4.65
C ASN A 27 -1.84 -2.47 3.84
N THR A 28 -1.61 -3.76 4.03
CA THR A 28 -0.55 -4.54 3.35
C THR A 28 -1.01 -5.89 2.82
N GLY A 29 -2.32 -6.18 2.91
CA GLY A 29 -2.88 -7.45 2.47
C GLY A 29 -2.46 -8.65 3.35
N MET A 30 -2.52 -9.84 2.75
CA MET A 30 -2.09 -11.11 3.35
C MET A 30 -0.56 -11.22 3.43
N PRO A 31 0.00 -12.14 4.25
CA PRO A 31 1.41 -12.48 4.19
C PRO A 31 1.86 -12.84 2.77
N GLY A 32 2.98 -12.27 2.33
CA GLY A 32 3.51 -12.43 0.97
C GLY A 32 2.85 -11.57 -0.10
N SER A 33 1.91 -10.67 0.25
CA SER A 33 1.27 -9.77 -0.74
C SER A 33 2.18 -8.63 -1.22
N GLY A 34 3.32 -8.38 -0.55
CA GLY A 34 4.24 -7.28 -0.85
C GLY A 34 4.54 -7.09 -2.34
N PRO A 35 5.04 -8.10 -3.06
CA PRO A 35 5.34 -7.98 -4.49
C PRO A 35 4.14 -7.55 -5.35
N MET A 36 2.92 -8.01 -5.02
CA MET A 36 1.70 -7.62 -5.73
C MET A 36 1.27 -6.19 -5.46
N ILE A 37 1.67 -5.61 -4.32
CA ILE A 37 1.38 -4.23 -3.94
C ILE A 37 2.44 -3.29 -4.53
N GLU A 38 3.70 -3.72 -4.55
CA GLU A 38 4.79 -2.95 -5.14
C GLU A 38 4.64 -2.76 -6.66
N GLU A 39 4.15 -3.76 -7.38
CA GLU A 39 3.95 -3.70 -8.84
C GLU A 39 3.11 -2.49 -9.29
N PRO A 40 1.88 -2.28 -8.79
CA PRO A 40 1.09 -1.10 -9.14
C PRO A 40 1.69 0.22 -8.61
N ILE A 41 2.40 0.22 -7.48
CA ILE A 41 3.11 1.42 -6.99
C ILE A 41 4.18 1.86 -8.00
N ARG A 42 4.99 0.91 -8.48
CA ARG A 42 5.98 1.15 -9.53
C ARG A 42 5.34 1.55 -10.85
N ALA A 43 4.19 0.96 -11.21
CA ALA A 43 3.45 1.33 -12.42
C ALA A 43 2.89 2.77 -12.39
N LEU A 44 2.63 3.30 -11.19
CA LEU A 44 2.25 4.70 -10.99
C LEU A 44 3.44 5.66 -11.03
N GLY A 45 4.67 5.15 -11.11
CA GLY A 45 5.90 5.94 -11.18
C GLY A 45 6.55 6.24 -9.83
N HIS A 46 6.08 5.61 -8.75
CA HIS A 46 6.61 5.77 -7.40
C HIS A 46 7.59 4.65 -7.04
N ASP A 47 8.52 4.90 -6.12
CA ASP A 47 9.33 3.83 -5.52
C ASP A 47 8.71 3.39 -4.18
N PRO A 48 8.39 2.11 -3.96
CA PRO A 48 7.94 1.61 -2.66
C PRO A 48 8.86 1.97 -1.49
N ALA A 49 10.15 2.26 -1.73
CA ALA A 49 11.08 2.75 -0.71
C ALA A 49 10.76 4.17 -0.20
N GLU A 50 9.93 4.94 -0.91
CA GLU A 50 9.44 6.28 -0.51
C GLU A 50 8.22 6.22 0.42
N ILE A 51 7.76 5.00 0.76
CA ILE A 51 6.70 4.80 1.76
C ILE A 51 7.29 5.07 3.15
N GLU A 52 6.91 6.21 3.72
CA GLU A 52 7.35 6.62 5.05
C GLU A 52 6.40 6.14 6.16
N ILE A 53 5.13 5.95 5.81
CA ILE A 53 4.08 5.58 6.78
C ILE A 53 3.30 4.38 6.25
N LEU A 54 3.26 3.32 7.08
CA LEU A 54 2.30 2.23 6.96
C LEU A 54 1.14 2.48 7.92
N LEU A 55 -0.09 2.54 7.39
CA LEU A 55 -1.32 2.63 8.17
C LEU A 55 -2.09 1.33 8.09
N ALA A 56 -2.70 0.90 9.20
CA ALA A 56 -3.61 -0.23 9.22
C ALA A 56 -5.03 0.25 9.54
N GLY A 57 -6.02 -0.25 8.81
CA GLY A 57 -7.43 -0.03 9.17
C GLY A 57 -7.82 -0.73 10.47
N HIS A 58 -7.33 -1.96 10.68
CA HIS A 58 -7.42 -2.72 11.93
C HIS A 58 -6.45 -3.91 11.89
N ALA A 59 -6.23 -4.56 13.04
CA ALA A 59 -5.22 -5.60 13.22
C ALA A 59 -5.70 -7.03 12.89
N HIS A 60 -6.22 -7.24 11.67
CA HIS A 60 -6.45 -8.59 11.13
C HIS A 60 -5.42 -8.94 10.05
N VAL A 61 -5.12 -10.24 9.93
CA VAL A 61 -4.04 -10.77 9.07
C VAL A 61 -4.17 -10.37 7.60
N ASP A 62 -5.38 -10.18 7.12
CA ASP A 62 -5.71 -9.77 5.76
C ASP A 62 -5.49 -8.26 5.51
N HIS A 63 -5.28 -7.48 6.56
CA HIS A 63 -4.94 -6.06 6.49
C HIS A 63 -3.47 -5.78 6.85
N VAL A 64 -2.89 -6.55 7.77
CA VAL A 64 -1.55 -6.30 8.31
C VAL A 64 -0.51 -7.39 8.00
N GLY A 65 -0.84 -8.36 7.15
CA GLY A 65 0.01 -9.53 6.89
C GLY A 65 1.37 -9.25 6.27
N GLY A 66 1.55 -8.09 5.63
CA GLY A 66 2.81 -7.63 5.04
C GLY A 66 3.49 -6.47 5.78
N HIS A 67 3.11 -6.20 7.04
CA HIS A 67 3.78 -5.17 7.86
C HIS A 67 5.17 -5.58 8.37
N ALA A 68 5.55 -6.86 8.26
CA ALA A 68 6.76 -7.45 8.85
C ALA A 68 7.64 -8.12 7.79
#